data_AF-A0A3M1PA19-F1
#
_entry.id   AF-A0A3M1PA19-F1
#
_cell.length_a   1.000
_cell.length_b   1.000
_cell.length_c   1.000
_cell.angle_alpha   90.00
_cell.angle_beta   90.00
_cell.angle_gamma   90.00
#
_symmetry.space_group_name_H-M   'P 1'
#
loop_
_entity.id
_entity.type
_entity.pdbx_description
1 polymer ?
#
loop_
_entity_poly.entity_id
_entity_poly.type
_entity_poly.pdbx_seq_one_letter_code
_entity_poly.pdbx_strand_id
1 'polypeptide(L)' 'MGVTIYDIAERSGVSIATVSRVFNNHARVSEATRRRVLEVAEALGYQPHASAQSLARRRTHLVAAV' A
#
# COMPACT_ATOMS: atom_id res chain seq x y z
N MET A 1 -7.83 -3.74 -15.73
CA MET A 1 -7.91 -4.12 -14.31
C MET A 1 -6.51 -4.11 -13.76
N GLY A 2 -6.15 -3.10 -12.98
CA GLY A 2 -4.81 -2.96 -12.41
C GLY A 2 -4.72 -3.67 -11.07
N VAL A 3 -3.54 -4.17 -10.74
CA VAL A 3 -3.26 -4.74 -9.42
C VAL A 3 -3.46 -3.66 -8.37
N THR A 4 -4.17 -4.00 -7.30
CA THR A 4 -4.46 -3.08 -6.19
C THR A 4 -3.74 -3.51 -4.92
N ILE A 5 -3.76 -2.66 -3.90
CA ILE A 5 -3.21 -3.01 -2.57
C ILE A 5 -3.91 -4.22 -1.95
N TYR A 6 -5.15 -4.49 -2.37
CA TYR A 6 -5.95 -5.62 -1.89
C TYR A 6 -5.36 -6.94 -2.40
N ASP A 7 -5.01 -7.01 -3.68
CA ASP A 7 -4.39 -8.18 -4.29
C ASP A 7 -3.04 -8.51 -3.64
N ILE A 8 -2.26 -7.46 -3.34
CA ILE A 8 -0.98 -7.61 -2.64
C ILE A 8 -1.21 -8.16 -1.23
N ALA A 9 -2.17 -7.61 -0.48
CA ALA A 9 -2.49 -8.03 0.89
C ALA A 9 -2.89 -9.51 0.94
N GLU A 10 -3.77 -9.94 0.03
CA GLU A 10 -4.22 -11.31 -0.08
C GLU A 10 -3.06 -12.26 -0.43
N ARG A 11 -2.24 -11.92 -1.43
CA ARG A 11 -1.10 -12.73 -1.87
C ARG A 11 0.05 -12.79 -0.87
N SER A 12 0.26 -11.72 -0.11
CA SER A 12 1.30 -11.66 0.93
C SER A 12 0.84 -12.23 2.27
N GLY A 13 -0.45 -12.52 2.44
CA GLY A 13 -1.02 -13.07 3.67
C GLY A 13 -1.03 -12.07 4.83
N VAL A 14 -1.04 -10.77 4.54
CA VAL A 14 -1.08 -9.73 5.55
C VAL A 14 -2.26 -8.80 5.36
N SER A 15 -2.66 -8.11 6.42
CA SER A 15 -3.75 -7.13 6.33
C SER A 15 -3.39 -5.96 5.41
N ILE A 16 -4.41 -5.38 4.76
CA ILE A 16 -4.29 -4.15 3.96
C ILE A 16 -3.60 -3.03 4.74
N ALA A 17 -3.90 -2.92 6.05
CA ALA A 17 -3.25 -1.97 6.95
C ALA A 17 -1.74 -2.21 7.08
N THR A 18 -1.28 -3.45 7.00
CA THR A 18 0.15 -3.81 7.03
C THR A 18 0.82 -3.43 5.73
N VAL A 19 0.19 -3.72 4.58
CA VAL A 19 0.67 -3.28 3.27
C VAL A 19 0.77 -1.75 3.20
N SER A 20 -0.25 -1.04 3.68
CA SER A 20 -0.23 0.42 3.78
C SER A 20 0.91 0.93 4.69
N ARG A 21 1.17 0.28 5.83
CA ARG A 21 2.29 0.62 6.72
C ARG A 21 3.65 0.36 6.06
N VAL A 22 3.77 -0.72 5.28
CA VAL A 22 4.99 -1.04 4.51
C VAL A 22 5.28 0.06 3.49
N PHE A 23 4.28 0.47 2.70
CA PHE A 23 4.44 1.53 1.71
C PHE A 23 4.61 2.92 2.33
N ASN A 24 4.01 3.19 3.49
CA ASN A 24 4.21 4.43 4.24
C ASN A 24 5.45 4.41 5.16
N ASN A 25 6.31 3.40 5.05
CA ASN A 25 7.55 3.25 5.80
C ASN A 25 7.38 3.37 7.32
N HIS A 26 6.29 2.82 7.86
CA HIS A 26 6.00 2.87 9.29
C HIS A 26 6.84 1.84 10.04
N ALA A 27 7.58 2.26 11.07
CA ALA A 27 8.57 1.47 11.83
C ALA A 27 8.00 0.27 12.63
N ARG A 28 6.72 -0.08 12.45
CA ARG A 28 6.03 -1.13 13.21
C ARG A 28 5.82 -2.41 12.39
N VAL A 29 6.44 -2.54 11.22
CA VAL A 29 6.38 -3.74 10.37
C VAL A 29 7.73 -4.43 10.42
N SER A 30 7.72 -5.76 10.58
CA SER A 30 8.95 -6.55 10.52
C SER A 30 9.56 -6.51 9.12
N GLU A 31 10.89 -6.49 9.05
CA GLU A 31 11.62 -6.53 7.77
C GLU A 31 11.25 -7.77 6.95
N ALA A 32 10.97 -8.91 7.60
CA ALA A 32 10.49 -10.12 6.93
C ALA A 32 9.18 -9.89 6.18
N THR A 33 8.19 -9.26 6.83
CA THR A 33 6.90 -8.93 6.21
C THR A 33 7.07 -7.89 5.12
N ARG A 34 7.90 -6.86 5.35
CA ARG A 34 8.21 -5.83 4.36
C ARG A 34 8.77 -6.42 3.08
N ARG A 35 9.74 -7.32 3.20
CA ARG A 35 10.39 -7.98 2.06
C ARG A 35 9.39 -8.84 1.28
N ARG A 36 8.55 -9.62 1.97
CA ARG A 36 7.49 -10.43 1.34
C ARG A 36 6.46 -9.59 0.59
N VAL A 37 6.04 -8.46 1.15
CA VAL A 37 5.11 -7.53 0.49
C VAL A 37 5.76 -6.91 -0.76
N LEU A 38 7.04 -6.53 -0.69
CA LEU A 38 7.77 -5.98 -1.83
C LEU A 38 7.94 -7.00 -2.95
N GLU A 39 8.33 -8.25 -2.62
CA GLU A 39 8.43 -9.35 -3.60
C GLU A 39 7.10 -9.62 -4.30
N VAL A 40 6.00 -9.67 -3.54
CA VAL A 40 4.65 -9.88 -4.10
C VAL A 40 4.24 -8.70 -4.97
N ALA A 41 4.50 -7.46 -4.53
CA ALA A 41 4.21 -6.27 -5.30
C ALA A 41 4.98 -6.25 -6.63
N GLU A 42 6.26 -6.61 -6.61
CA GLU A 42 7.10 -6.71 -7.81
C GLU A 42 6.62 -7.83 -8.74
N ALA A 43 6.33 -9.02 -8.20
CA ALA A 43 5.83 -10.15 -8.97
C ALA A 43 4.46 -9.87 -9.63
N LEU A 44 3.64 -9.03 -9.00
CA LEU A 44 2.36 -8.58 -9.55
C LEU A 44 2.50 -7.37 -10.48
N GLY A 45 3.68 -6.76 -10.60
CA GLY A 45 3.87 -5.51 -11.33
C GLY A 45 3.13 -4.34 -10.70
N TYR A 46 2.86 -4.40 -9.39
CA TYR A 46 2.28 -3.30 -8.64
C TYR A 46 3.30 -2.17 -8.52
N GLN A 47 3.18 -1.18 -9.39
CA GLN A 47 3.86 0.09 -9.19
C GLN A 47 3.05 0.93 -8.20
N PRO A 48 3.64 1.41 -7.10
CA PRO A 48 3.03 2.44 -6.29
C PRO A 48 2.94 3.70 -7.14
N HIS A 49 1.84 3.83 -7.89
CA HIS A 49 1.60 5.03 -8.67
C HIS A 49 1.55 6.19 -7.69
N ALA A 50 2.48 7.13 -7.82
CA ALA A 50 2.49 8.37 -7.02
C ALA A 50 1.14 9.11 -7.11
N SER A 51 0.38 8.90 -8.20
CA SER A 51 -1.00 9.37 -8.36
C SER A 51 -2.00 8.69 -7.41
N ALA A 52 -1.86 7.40 -7.11
CA ALA A 52 -2.68 6.69 -6.12
C ALA A 52 -2.34 7.12 -4.69
N GLN A 53 -1.06 7.38 -4.40
CA GLN A 53 -0.63 7.96 -3.12
C GLN A 53 -1.20 9.36 -2.91
N SER A 54 -1.26 10.17 -3.99
CA SER A 54 -1.90 11.49 -3.99
C SER A 54 -3.42 11.40 -3.79
N LEU A 55 -4.09 10.43 -4.42
CA LEU A 55 -5.53 10.23 -4.27
C LEU A 55 -5.91 9.72 -2.88
N ALA A 56 -5.13 8.80 -2.31
CA ALA A 56 -5.32 8.31 -0.94
C ALA A 56 -5.09 9.43 0.09
N ARG A 57 -4.07 10.28 -0.10
CA ARG A 57 -3.83 11.48 0.73
C ARG A 57 -4.90 12.56 0.54
N ARG A 58 -5.51 12.67 -0.65
CA ARG A 58 -6.60 13.64 -0.92
C ARG A 58 -7.93 13.27 -0.26
N ARG A 59 -8.17 12.02 0.13
CA ARG A 59 -9.38 11.66 0.91
C ARG A 59 -9.31 12.03 2.39
N THR A 60 -8.15 12.41 2.94
CA THR A 60 -8.01 12.76 4.36
C THR A 60 -7.86 14.26 4.66
N HIS A 61 -7.85 15.15 3.65
CA HIS A 61 -7.74 16.60 3.88
C HIS A 61 -8.67 17.48 3.04
N LEU A 62 -9.77 16.95 2.49
CA LEU A 62 -10.88 17.81 2.06
C LEU A 62 -11.76 18.14 3.26
N VAL A 63 -11.26 19.02 4.14
CA VAL A 63 -12.15 19.91 4.88
C VAL A 63 -12.62 20.93 3.86
N ALA A 64 -13.77 20.66 3.25
CA ALA A 64 -14.48 21.69 2.51
C ALA A 64 -14.98 22.72 3.54
N ALA A 65 -14.27 23.84 3.67
CA ALA A 65 -14.85 25.04 4.23
C ALA A 65 -15.59 25.73 3.07
N VAL A 66 -16.93 25.64 3.10
CA VAL A 66 -17.82 26.57 2.42
C VAL A 66 -18.12 27.69 3.39
#